data_AF-A0A5P1FP70-F1
#
_entry.id   AF-A0A5P1FP70-F1
#
_cell.length_a   1.000
_cell.length_b   1.000
_cell.length_c   1.000
_cell.angle_alpha   90.00
_cell.angle_beta   90.00
_cell.angle_gamma   90.00
#
_symmetry.space_group_name_H-M   'P 1'
#
loop_
_entity.id
_entity.type
_entity.pdbx_description
1 polymer ?
#
loop_
_entity_poly.entity_id
_entity_poly.type
_entity_poly.pdbx_seq_one_letter_code
_entity_poly.pdbx_strand_id
1 'polypeptide(L)'
;MIGYFSDACCFMLNRAFSEKYTPTTSERFTANVVDLPGGIKKTLVLREVPEDSVQTLLSNKESLAACDIAVFVHDSSDENSWKKAMDLLLQVASHGENSGYEVPCLIVSAKDDLDPYPLVIQDSTRVSQDMGIETPIPISMKLGEVNNLFRRIITAAQLPHLSIPETEAGRNRKQYRRLVNRSLMVVSVGAAVAVVGLAAYKVYASRKNTSS
;
A
#
# COMPACT_ATOMS: atom_id res chain seq x y z
N MET A 1 7.61 -8.06 2.64
CA MET A 1 7.92 -6.69 3.10
C MET A 1 8.98 -6.11 2.20
N ILE A 2 8.71 -4.98 1.54
CA ILE A 2 9.69 -4.27 0.69
C ILE A 2 10.13 -3.07 1.53
N GLY A 3 11.40 -3.06 1.94
CA GLY A 3 11.97 -2.02 2.79
C GLY A 3 13.33 -1.59 2.26
N TYR A 4 13.45 -0.29 1.98
CA TYR A 4 14.69 0.35 1.57
C TYR A 4 15.44 0.87 2.79
N PHE A 5 16.55 0.25 3.15
CA PHE A 5 17.75 0.94 3.65
C PHE A 5 18.83 -0.11 3.91
N SER A 6 20.05 0.16 3.42
CA SER A 6 21.30 -0.57 3.76
C SER A 6 21.52 -0.72 5.28
N ASP A 7 20.87 0.13 6.09
CA ASP A 7 20.97 0.11 7.55
C ASP A 7 19.73 -0.46 8.25
N ALA A 8 18.70 -0.92 7.52
CA ALA A 8 17.54 -1.60 8.11
C ALA A 8 17.95 -2.92 8.82
N CYS A 9 19.03 -3.54 8.35
CA CYS A 9 19.62 -4.71 8.99
C CYS A 9 20.37 -4.33 10.30
N CYS A 10 20.95 -3.13 10.40
CA CYS A 10 21.51 -2.60 11.65
C CYS A 10 20.42 -2.13 12.62
N PHE A 11 19.34 -1.53 12.09
CA PHE A 11 18.12 -1.07 12.77
C PHE A 11 17.40 -2.17 13.56
N MET A 12 17.45 -3.43 13.10
CA MET A 12 16.84 -4.56 13.83
C MET A 12 17.80 -5.31 14.76
N LEU A 13 19.09 -5.39 14.45
CA LEU A 13 20.04 -6.24 15.18
C LEU A 13 20.66 -5.57 16.41
N ASN A 14 20.19 -4.39 16.82
CA ASN A 14 20.82 -3.57 17.85
C ASN A 14 22.32 -3.36 17.57
N ARG A 15 22.70 -3.28 16.28
CA ARG A 15 24.09 -3.03 15.86
C ARG A 15 24.31 -1.52 15.81
N ALA A 16 25.46 -1.09 16.32
CA ALA A 16 25.87 0.31 16.31
C ALA A 16 25.84 0.88 14.88
N PHE A 17 25.34 2.10 14.75
CA PHE A 17 25.38 2.90 13.54
C PHE A 17 26.79 2.88 12.92
N SER A 18 26.89 2.52 11.64
CA SER A 18 28.14 2.57 10.89
C SER A 18 28.09 3.77 9.95
N GLU A 19 29.06 4.68 10.09
CA GLU A 19 29.16 5.91 9.29
C GLU A 19 29.51 5.62 7.81
N LYS A 20 29.96 4.40 7.49
CA LYS A 20 30.26 3.95 6.12
C LYS A 20 29.07 3.23 5.51
N TYR A 21 28.53 3.82 4.44
CA TYR A 21 27.56 3.20 3.55
C TYR A 21 28.20 2.07 2.75
N THR A 22 27.70 0.84 2.91
CA THR A 22 28.05 -0.30 2.05
C THR A 22 26.80 -0.72 1.27
N PRO A 23 26.72 -0.45 -0.04
CA PRO A 23 25.56 -0.82 -0.86
C PRO A 23 25.24 -2.31 -0.71
N THR A 24 23.97 -2.64 -0.52
CA THR A 24 23.49 -4.01 -0.34
C THR A 24 23.46 -4.73 -1.69
N THR A 25 24.36 -5.69 -1.89
CA THR A 25 24.46 -6.48 -3.14
C THR A 25 23.63 -7.77 -3.12
N SER A 26 22.95 -8.09 -2.01
CA SER A 26 22.16 -9.31 -1.84
C SER A 26 20.93 -9.08 -0.95
N GLU A 27 19.91 -9.91 -1.11
CA GLU A 27 18.70 -9.87 -0.28
C GLU A 27 19.03 -10.16 1.19
N ARG A 28 18.66 -9.24 2.09
CA ARG A 28 18.82 -9.43 3.53
C ARG A 28 17.47 -9.61 4.19
N PHE A 29 17.40 -10.62 5.07
CA PHE A 29 16.26 -10.86 5.93
C PHE A 29 16.67 -10.66 7.37
N THR A 30 15.80 -10.03 8.14
CA THR A 30 15.97 -9.88 9.58
C THR A 30 14.66 -10.18 10.27
N ALA A 31 14.73 -10.79 11.44
CA ALA A 31 13.57 -11.14 12.24
C ALA A 31 13.77 -10.64 13.67
N ASN A 32 12.77 -9.96 14.22
CA ASN A 32 12.77 -9.52 15.60
C ASN A 32 11.43 -9.83 16.26
N VAL A 33 11.45 -10.03 17.58
CA VAL A 33 10.23 -10.15 18.38
C VAL A 33 9.92 -8.81 19.00
N VAL A 34 8.71 -8.31 18.77
CA VAL A 34 8.23 -7.02 19.26
C VAL A 34 7.16 -7.27 20.31
N ASP A 35 7.37 -6.70 21.50
CA ASP A 35 6.40 -6.72 22.59
C ASP A 35 5.38 -5.57 22.45
N LEU A 36 4.12 -5.95 22.29
CA LEU A 36 2.99 -5.04 22.24
C LEU A 36 2.38 -4.84 23.64
N PRO A 37 1.67 -3.72 23.88
CA PRO A 37 0.90 -3.52 25.09
C PRO A 37 -0.06 -4.70 25.36
N GLY A 38 -0.19 -5.09 26.61
CA GLY A 38 -1.01 -6.26 27.00
C GLY A 38 -0.27 -7.61 26.92
N GLY A 39 1.06 -7.62 26.79
CA GLY A 39 1.87 -8.85 26.84
C GLY A 39 1.84 -9.68 25.56
N ILE A 40 1.27 -9.14 24.48
CA ILE A 40 1.21 -9.80 23.18
C ILE A 40 2.57 -9.69 22.51
N LYS A 41 3.13 -10.83 22.09
CA LYS A 41 4.39 -10.89 21.34
C LYS A 41 4.11 -11.16 19.88
N LYS A 42 4.77 -10.44 18.99
CA LYS A 42 4.69 -10.64 17.54
C LYS A 42 6.08 -10.74 16.94
N THR A 43 6.25 -11.65 15.99
CA THR A 43 7.48 -11.77 15.22
C THR A 43 7.35 -10.93 13.95
N LEU A 44 8.25 -9.98 13.78
CA LEU A 44 8.33 -9.13 12.60
C LEU A 44 9.50 -9.61 11.74
N VAL A 45 9.22 -10.00 10.49
CA VAL A 45 10.22 -10.41 9.51
C VAL A 45 10.33 -9.32 8.44
N LEU A 46 11.47 -8.64 8.40
CA LEU A 46 11.75 -7.63 7.37
C LEU A 46 12.62 -8.24 6.28
N ARG A 47 12.31 -7.89 5.03
CA ARG A 47 13.15 -8.15 3.87
C ARG A 47 13.60 -6.80 3.32
N GLU A 48 14.90 -6.62 3.24
CA GLU A 48 15.50 -5.47 2.58
C GLU A 48 15.43 -5.68 1.06
N VAL A 49 14.98 -4.67 0.35
CA VAL A 49 14.86 -4.70 -1.12
C VAL A 49 15.64 -3.52 -1.70
N PRO A 50 16.64 -3.75 -2.57
CA PRO A 50 17.42 -2.70 -3.20
C PRO A 50 16.76 -2.11 -4.46
N GLU A 51 17.23 -0.90 -4.88
CA GLU A 51 16.50 0.04 -5.78
C GLU A 51 16.23 -0.62 -7.11
N ASP A 52 17.29 -1.25 -7.59
CA ASP A 52 17.35 -1.91 -8.88
C ASP A 52 16.51 -3.21 -8.91
N SER A 53 16.19 -3.79 -7.74
CA SER A 53 15.46 -5.05 -7.66
C SER A 53 13.94 -4.89 -7.57
N VAL A 54 13.41 -3.69 -7.31
CA VAL A 54 11.94 -3.50 -7.23
C VAL A 54 11.26 -3.81 -8.56
N GLN A 55 11.82 -3.38 -9.69
CA GLN A 55 11.23 -3.67 -10.99
C GLN A 55 11.16 -5.18 -11.27
N THR A 56 12.22 -5.91 -10.91
CA THR A 56 12.26 -7.38 -11.02
C THR A 56 11.23 -8.04 -10.10
N LEU A 57 11.05 -7.54 -8.87
CA LEU A 57 10.05 -8.05 -7.94
C LEU A 57 8.61 -7.78 -8.42
N LEU A 58 8.34 -6.58 -8.92
CA LEU A 58 7.02 -6.19 -9.45
C LEU A 58 6.72 -6.83 -10.81
N SER A 59 7.70 -7.45 -11.47
CA SER A 59 7.45 -8.23 -12.70
C SER A 59 6.54 -9.43 -12.44
N ASN A 60 6.55 -9.98 -11.22
CA ASN A 60 5.60 -11.00 -10.81
C ASN A 60 4.34 -10.34 -10.21
N LYS A 61 3.16 -10.71 -10.72
CA LYS A 61 1.87 -10.21 -10.22
C LYS A 61 1.58 -10.62 -8.78
N GLU A 62 2.11 -11.76 -8.33
CA GLU A 62 1.85 -12.30 -6.99
C GLU A 62 2.92 -11.90 -5.97
N SER A 63 3.92 -11.09 -6.35
CA SER A 63 5.01 -10.71 -5.45
C SER A 63 4.53 -9.97 -4.20
N LEU A 64 3.46 -9.19 -4.33
CA LEU A 64 2.82 -8.48 -3.22
C LEU A 64 1.89 -9.36 -2.40
N ALA A 65 1.45 -10.51 -2.90
CA ALA A 65 0.53 -11.40 -2.18
C ALA A 65 1.14 -11.98 -0.89
N ALA A 66 2.47 -12.11 -0.86
CA ALA A 66 3.22 -12.59 0.31
C ALA A 66 3.65 -11.44 1.26
N CYS A 67 3.26 -10.19 1.00
CA CYS A 67 3.65 -9.04 1.79
C CYS A 67 2.48 -8.51 2.63
N ASP A 68 2.64 -8.49 3.95
CA ASP A 68 1.63 -7.90 4.85
C ASP A 68 1.68 -6.36 4.87
N ILE A 69 2.85 -5.77 4.60
CA ILE A 69 3.10 -4.33 4.64
C ILE A 69 4.36 -3.97 3.83
N ALA A 70 4.37 -2.77 3.25
CA ALA A 70 5.53 -2.14 2.61
C ALA A 70 5.95 -0.89 3.38
N VAL A 71 7.25 -0.67 3.54
CA VAL A 71 7.78 0.47 4.30
C VAL A 71 8.81 1.18 3.44
N PHE A 72 8.54 2.43 3.11
CA PHE A 72 9.42 3.28 2.32
C PHE A 72 10.19 4.19 3.25
N VAL A 73 11.51 4.24 3.10
CA VAL A 73 12.36 5.07 3.95
C VAL A 73 13.05 6.09 3.07
N HIS A 74 13.08 7.33 3.53
CA HIS A 74 13.89 8.39 2.95
C HIS A 74 14.72 9.06 4.04
N ASP A 75 15.72 9.83 3.64
CA ASP A 75 16.48 10.70 4.53
C ASP A 75 15.73 12.05 4.63
N SER A 76 15.54 12.57 5.83
CA SER A 76 14.89 13.86 6.07
C SER A 76 15.64 15.04 5.44
N SER A 77 16.97 14.90 5.31
CA SER A 77 17.88 15.94 4.84
C SER A 77 18.13 15.91 3.32
N ASP A 78 17.67 14.87 2.61
CA ASP A 78 17.94 14.68 1.17
C ASP A 78 16.66 14.60 0.33
N GLU A 79 16.46 15.61 -0.52
CA GLU A 79 15.34 15.70 -1.48
C GLU A 79 15.33 14.54 -2.49
N ASN A 80 16.51 14.06 -2.93
CA ASN A 80 16.58 12.98 -3.91
C ASN A 80 16.09 11.66 -3.31
N SER A 81 16.41 11.41 -2.04
CA SER A 81 15.92 10.25 -1.30
C SER A 81 14.40 10.25 -1.18
N TRP A 82 13.79 11.42 -0.94
CA TRP A 82 12.33 11.59 -0.90
C TRP A 82 11.69 11.26 -2.25
N LYS A 83 12.19 11.85 -3.33
CA LYS A 83 11.66 11.62 -4.69
C LYS A 83 11.73 10.14 -5.08
N LYS A 84 12.82 9.46 -4.73
CA LYS A 84 12.99 8.02 -4.98
C LYS A 84 12.01 7.18 -4.18
N ALA A 85 11.87 7.44 -2.88
CA ALA A 85 10.91 6.73 -2.03
C ALA A 85 9.48 6.90 -2.55
N MET A 86 9.14 8.09 -3.04
CA MET A 86 7.83 8.37 -3.65
C MET A 86 7.59 7.58 -4.93
N ASP A 87 8.58 7.55 -5.82
CA ASP A 87 8.48 6.83 -7.09
C ASP A 87 8.27 5.32 -6.84
N LEU A 88 9.01 4.75 -5.88
CA LEU A 88 8.85 3.36 -5.47
C LEU A 88 7.47 3.08 -4.86
N LEU A 89 6.95 4.00 -4.04
CA LEU A 89 5.62 3.89 -3.46
C LEU A 89 4.54 3.88 -4.55
N LEU A 90 4.64 4.79 -5.52
CA LEU A 90 3.74 4.84 -6.67
C LEU A 90 3.77 3.54 -7.49
N GLN A 91 4.96 2.99 -7.74
CA GLN A 91 5.12 1.73 -8.46
C GLN A 91 4.45 0.57 -7.71
N VAL A 92 4.67 0.47 -6.39
CA VAL A 92 4.07 -0.60 -5.55
C VAL A 92 2.55 -0.45 -5.47
N ALA A 93 2.04 0.77 -5.26
CA ALA A 93 0.61 1.04 -5.19
C ALA A 93 -0.09 0.72 -6.53
N SER A 94 0.46 1.21 -7.64
CA SER A 94 -0.04 0.92 -8.99
C SER A 94 -0.02 -0.58 -9.31
N HIS A 95 1.03 -1.29 -8.91
CA HIS A 95 1.10 -2.74 -9.09
C HIS A 95 0.06 -3.47 -8.24
N GLY A 96 -0.15 -3.05 -6.98
CA GLY A 96 -1.19 -3.60 -6.10
C GLY A 96 -2.59 -3.43 -6.67
N GLU A 97 -2.92 -2.25 -7.17
CA GLU A 97 -4.21 -1.96 -7.82
C GLU A 97 -4.44 -2.77 -9.11
N ASN A 98 -3.38 -3.01 -9.87
CA ASN A 98 -3.44 -3.76 -11.12
C ASN A 98 -3.49 -5.28 -10.92
N SER A 99 -2.81 -5.79 -9.90
CA SER A 99 -2.74 -7.21 -9.55
C SER A 99 -3.90 -7.66 -8.65
N GLY A 100 -4.49 -6.73 -7.89
CA GLY A 100 -5.47 -7.02 -6.85
C GLY A 100 -4.86 -7.35 -5.49
N TYR A 101 -3.53 -7.35 -5.38
CA TYR A 101 -2.80 -7.53 -4.12
C TYR A 101 -2.36 -6.17 -3.57
N GLU A 102 -3.34 -5.40 -3.07
CA GLU A 102 -3.11 -4.14 -2.39
C GLU A 102 -2.43 -4.39 -1.03
N VAL A 103 -1.33 -3.68 -0.75
CA VAL A 103 -0.52 -3.84 0.47
C VAL A 103 -0.50 -2.50 1.21
N PRO A 104 -0.70 -2.47 2.54
CA PRO A 104 -0.57 -1.24 3.29
C PRO A 104 0.85 -0.69 3.22
N CYS A 105 0.98 0.63 3.15
CA CYS A 105 2.24 1.34 2.97
C CYS A 105 2.46 2.34 4.10
N LEU A 106 3.69 2.41 4.61
CA LEU A 106 4.14 3.44 5.54
C LEU A 106 5.36 4.14 4.98
N ILE A 107 5.47 5.45 5.25
CA ILE A 107 6.66 6.24 4.94
C ILE A 107 7.39 6.54 6.25
N VAL A 108 8.72 6.42 6.22
CA VAL A 108 9.62 6.67 7.34
C VAL A 108 10.64 7.73 6.93
N SER A 109 10.72 8.80 7.71
CA SER A 109 11.70 9.87 7.55
C SER A 109 12.87 9.59 8.50
N ALA A 110 13.97 9.08 7.96
CA ALA A 110 15.18 8.77 8.71
C ALA A 110 16.07 9.99 8.91
N LYS A 111 16.96 9.92 9.91
CA LYS A 111 17.88 11.00 10.32
C LYS A 111 17.17 12.28 10.73
N ASP A 112 16.07 12.14 11.46
CA ASP A 112 15.29 13.27 11.98
C ASP A 112 16.09 14.19 12.94
N ASP A 113 17.29 13.78 13.36
CA ASP A 113 18.24 14.63 14.08
C ASP A 113 18.93 15.70 13.21
N LEU A 114 18.77 15.64 11.89
CA LEU A 114 19.29 16.65 10.96
C LEU A 114 18.20 17.65 10.56
N ASP A 115 18.63 18.84 10.15
CA ASP A 115 17.70 19.84 9.61
C ASP A 115 17.02 19.27 8.35
N PRO A 116 15.68 19.20 8.33
CA PRO A 116 14.95 18.69 7.17
C PRO A 116 15.11 19.65 5.99
N TYR A 117 15.10 19.13 4.76
CA TYR A 117 15.11 20.04 3.61
C TYR A 117 13.78 20.84 3.57
N PRO A 118 13.79 22.10 3.08
CA PRO A 118 12.70 23.07 3.34
C PRO A 118 11.30 22.68 2.84
N LEU A 119 11.21 21.72 1.91
CA LEU A 119 9.95 21.31 1.26
C LEU A 119 9.41 19.96 1.76
N VAL A 120 10.13 19.22 2.63
CA VAL A 120 9.70 17.91 3.16
C VAL A 120 8.30 17.97 3.75
N ILE A 121 8.05 18.96 4.61
CA ILE A 121 6.82 19.04 5.41
C ILE A 121 5.61 19.29 4.50
N GLN A 122 5.78 20.13 3.48
CA GLN A 122 4.71 20.45 2.54
C GLN A 122 4.44 19.28 1.59
N ASP A 123 5.50 18.68 1.02
CA ASP A 123 5.38 17.56 0.09
C ASP A 123 4.85 16.30 0.77
N SER A 124 5.31 16.02 1.99
CA SER A 124 4.83 14.88 2.78
C SER A 124 3.36 15.00 3.15
N THR A 125 2.92 16.17 3.57
CA THR A 125 1.50 16.42 3.89
C THR A 125 0.63 16.25 2.65
N ARG A 126 1.07 16.80 1.50
CA ARG A 126 0.32 16.68 0.24
C ARG A 126 0.17 15.24 -0.20
N VAL A 127 1.27 14.48 -0.21
CA VAL A 127 1.23 13.06 -0.61
C VAL A 127 0.37 12.23 0.34
N SER A 128 0.49 12.44 1.65
CA SER A 128 -0.27 11.66 2.63
C SER A 128 -1.78 11.84 2.42
N GLN A 129 -2.20 13.06 2.10
CA GLN A 129 -3.59 13.38 1.76
C GLN A 129 -4.02 12.81 0.42
N ASP A 130 -3.18 12.94 -0.62
CA ASP A 130 -3.50 12.52 -1.98
C ASP A 130 -3.62 10.98 -2.09
N MET A 131 -2.74 10.25 -1.41
CA MET A 131 -2.68 8.78 -1.44
C MET A 131 -3.44 8.10 -0.30
N GLY A 132 -3.95 8.86 0.67
CA GLY A 132 -4.69 8.33 1.82
C GLY A 132 -3.84 7.50 2.80
N ILE A 133 -2.54 7.80 2.90
CA ILE A 133 -1.60 7.12 3.80
C ILE A 133 -1.26 7.98 5.02
N GLU A 134 -0.71 7.34 6.06
CA GLU A 134 -0.24 8.06 7.25
C GLU A 134 0.94 8.99 6.91
N THR A 135 1.02 10.12 7.60
CA THR A 135 2.16 11.05 7.50
C THR A 135 3.48 10.34 7.79
N PRO A 136 4.60 10.74 7.14
CA PRO A 136 5.90 10.12 7.37
C PRO A 136 6.25 10.06 8.85
N ILE A 137 6.72 8.89 9.30
CA ILE A 137 7.10 8.66 10.69
C ILE A 137 8.56 9.13 10.86
N PRO A 138 8.83 10.19 11.63
CA PRO A 138 10.19 10.64 11.88
C PRO A 138 10.91 9.64 12.79
N ILE A 139 12.14 9.29 12.43
CA ILE A 139 13.03 8.48 13.26
C ILE A 139 14.46 9.04 13.23
N SER A 140 15.10 9.04 14.40
CA SER A 140 16.55 9.22 14.50
C SER A 140 17.18 8.02 15.21
N MET A 141 18.22 7.47 14.58
CA MET A 141 19.03 6.41 15.19
C MET A 141 19.83 6.93 16.38
N LYS A 142 20.18 8.22 16.41
CA LYS A 142 20.90 8.83 17.52
C LYS A 142 20.02 9.00 18.77
N LEU A 143 18.72 9.21 18.56
CA LEU A 143 17.75 9.44 19.64
C LEU A 143 17.12 8.15 20.19
N GLY A 144 17.27 7.02 19.49
CA GLY A 144 16.84 5.70 19.99
C GLY A 144 15.32 5.45 19.93
N GLU A 145 14.55 6.23 19.18
CA GLU A 145 13.08 6.20 19.14
C GLU A 145 12.47 5.08 18.26
N VAL A 146 13.22 4.01 18.02
CA VAL A 146 12.88 2.97 17.02
C VAL A 146 11.77 2.01 17.43
N ASN A 147 11.54 1.84 18.73
CA ASN A 147 10.52 0.91 19.24
C ASN A 147 9.08 1.33 18.86
N ASN A 148 8.84 2.63 18.69
CA ASN A 148 7.54 3.13 18.25
C ASN A 148 7.25 2.80 16.78
N LEU A 149 8.28 2.76 15.93
CA LEU A 149 8.14 2.40 14.52
C LEU A 149 7.71 0.94 14.36
N PHE A 150 8.34 0.00 15.06
CA PHE A 150 7.95 -1.42 14.98
C PHE A 150 6.50 -1.66 15.40
N ARG A 151 6.02 -0.94 16.42
CA ARG A 151 4.61 -1.02 16.85
C ARG A 151 3.67 -0.50 15.77
N ARG A 152 3.99 0.64 15.14
CA ARG A 152 3.21 1.21 14.04
C ARG A 152 3.13 0.27 12.84
N ILE A 153 4.25 -0.35 12.46
CA ILE A 153 4.31 -1.36 11.40
C ILE A 153 3.36 -2.52 11.70
N ILE A 154 3.39 -3.05 12.93
CA ILE A 154 2.50 -4.15 13.32
C ILE A 154 1.04 -3.72 13.29
N THR A 155 0.71 -2.53 13.79
CA THR A 155 -0.66 -1.99 13.76
C THR A 155 -1.17 -1.86 12.33
N ALA A 156 -0.36 -1.31 11.42
CA ALA A 156 -0.73 -1.15 10.01
C ALA A 156 -0.88 -2.51 9.29
N ALA A 157 -0.04 -3.50 9.62
CA ALA A 157 -0.18 -4.87 9.10
C ALA A 157 -1.43 -5.58 9.66
N GLN A 158 -1.86 -5.27 10.89
CA GLN A 158 -3.07 -5.82 11.50
C GLN A 158 -4.36 -5.16 10.98
N LEU A 159 -4.29 -3.89 10.60
CA LEU A 159 -5.41 -3.08 10.12
C LEU A 159 -5.14 -2.55 8.70
N PRO A 160 -5.02 -3.44 7.69
CA PRO A 160 -4.56 -3.06 6.35
C PRO A 160 -5.50 -2.04 5.67
N HIS A 161 -6.79 -2.06 5.99
CA HIS A 161 -7.80 -1.17 5.43
C HIS A 161 -7.58 0.34 5.73
N LEU A 162 -6.72 0.69 6.69
CA LEU A 162 -6.43 2.08 7.06
C LEU A 162 -5.14 2.63 6.44
N SER A 163 -4.34 1.79 5.76
CA SER A 163 -3.01 2.18 5.29
C SER A 163 -2.71 1.73 3.86
N ILE A 164 -3.71 1.25 3.11
CA ILE A 164 -3.55 0.95 1.69
C ILE A 164 -3.52 2.27 0.91
N PRO A 165 -2.42 2.57 0.18
CA PRO A 165 -2.38 3.73 -0.69
C PRO A 165 -3.36 3.55 -1.85
N GLU A 166 -4.16 4.58 -2.12
CA GLU A 166 -4.95 4.66 -3.34
C GLU A 166 -4.36 5.72 -4.28
N THR A 167 -3.90 5.30 -5.45
CA THR A 167 -3.48 6.23 -6.50
C THR A 167 -4.70 6.88 -7.16
N GLU A 168 -4.54 8.06 -7.76
CA GLU A 168 -5.62 8.70 -8.53
C GLU A 168 -6.15 7.79 -9.66
N ALA A 169 -5.25 7.04 -10.30
CA ALA A 169 -5.60 6.07 -11.34
C ALA A 169 -6.45 4.92 -10.79
N GLY A 170 -6.06 4.37 -9.63
CA GLY A 170 -6.82 3.34 -8.91
C GLY A 170 -8.20 3.83 -8.49
N ARG A 171 -8.28 5.03 -7.91
CA ARG A 171 -9.53 5.66 -7.49
C ARG A 171 -10.49 5.85 -8.68
N ASN A 172 -9.99 6.41 -9.78
CA ASN A 172 -10.76 6.61 -11.01
C ASN A 172 -11.24 5.27 -11.60
N ARG A 173 -10.39 4.24 -11.59
CA ARG A 173 -10.75 2.91 -12.07
C ARG A 173 -11.82 2.24 -11.19
N LYS A 174 -11.70 2.32 -9.85
CA LYS A 174 -12.72 1.83 -8.91
C LYS A 174 -14.05 2.55 -9.14
N GLN A 175 -14.02 3.87 -9.32
CA GLN A 175 -15.21 4.67 -9.59
C GLN A 175 -15.86 4.34 -10.95
N TYR A 176 -15.07 4.23 -12.01
CA TYR A 176 -15.53 3.81 -13.33
C TYR A 176 -16.18 2.42 -13.28
N ARG A 177 -15.53 1.46 -12.62
CA ARG A 177 -16.07 0.11 -12.45
C ARG A 177 -17.39 0.09 -11.67
N ARG A 178 -17.52 0.92 -10.63
CA ARG A 178 -18.78 1.09 -9.90
C ARG A 178 -19.90 1.62 -10.80
N LEU A 179 -19.60 2.62 -11.64
CA LEU A 179 -20.57 3.19 -12.58
C LEU A 179 -21.01 2.17 -13.63
N VAL A 180 -20.07 1.44 -14.22
CA VAL A 180 -20.36 0.38 -15.21
C VAL A 180 -21.14 -0.77 -14.59
N ASN A 181 -20.77 -1.24 -13.39
CA ASN A 181 -21.54 -2.30 -12.74
C ASN A 181 -22.96 -1.86 -12.39
N ARG A 182 -23.13 -0.60 -11.96
CA ARG A 182 -24.46 -0.04 -11.68
C ARG A 182 -25.30 0.07 -12.95
N SER A 183 -24.72 0.50 -14.08
CA SER A 183 -25.44 0.56 -15.35
C SER A 183 -25.80 -0.83 -15.87
N LEU A 184 -24.89 -1.81 -15.78
CA LEU A 184 -25.15 -3.20 -16.15
C LEU A 184 -26.28 -3.82 -15.31
N MET A 185 -26.33 -3.52 -14.01
CA MET A 185 -27.42 -3.96 -13.14
C MET A 185 -28.78 -3.38 -13.58
N VAL A 186 -28.83 -2.10 -13.95
CA VAL A 186 -30.07 -1.48 -14.44
C VAL A 186 -30.50 -2.09 -15.78
N VAL A 187 -29.57 -2.27 -16.72
CA VAL A 187 -29.86 -2.85 -18.05
C VAL A 187 -30.35 -4.29 -17.94
N SER A 188 -29.71 -5.11 -17.09
CA SER A 188 -30.11 -6.51 -16.88
C SER A 188 -31.51 -6.64 -16.27
N VAL A 189 -31.82 -5.84 -15.24
CA VAL A 189 -33.16 -5.81 -14.63
C VAL A 189 -34.20 -5.34 -15.65
N GLY A 190 -33.91 -4.28 -16.41
CA GLY A 190 -34.81 -3.77 -17.45
C GLY A 190 -35.10 -4.81 -18.55
N ALA A 191 -34.07 -5.51 -19.02
CA ALA A 191 -34.22 -6.57 -20.01
C ALA A 191 -35.08 -7.73 -19.49
N ALA A 192 -34.85 -8.18 -18.25
CA ALA A 192 -35.65 -9.25 -17.63
C ALA A 192 -37.14 -8.87 -17.53
N VAL A 193 -37.44 -7.65 -17.07
CA VAL A 193 -38.83 -7.15 -16.97
C VAL A 193 -39.49 -7.07 -18.35
N ALA A 194 -38.78 -6.59 -19.37
CA ALA A 194 -39.29 -6.53 -20.74
C ALA A 194 -39.62 -7.92 -21.31
N VAL A 195 -38.76 -8.91 -21.09
CA VAL A 195 -38.97 -10.30 -21.54
C VAL A 195 -40.19 -10.92 -20.83
N VAL A 196 -40.29 -10.76 -19.51
CA VAL A 196 -41.44 -11.26 -18.73
C VAL A 196 -42.73 -10.57 -19.16
N GLY A 197 -42.70 -9.24 -19.33
CA GLY A 197 -43.84 -8.46 -19.80
C GLY A 197 -44.31 -8.89 -21.19
N LEU A 198 -43.38 -9.13 -22.12
CA LEU A 198 -43.69 -9.62 -23.46
C LEU A 198 -44.30 -11.03 -23.42
N ALA A 199 -43.74 -11.93 -22.62
CA ALA A 199 -44.27 -13.29 -22.46
C ALA A 199 -45.69 -13.27 -21.88
N ALA A 200 -45.93 -12.49 -20.83
CA ALA A 200 -47.25 -12.31 -20.22
C ALA A 200 -48.26 -11.71 -21.22
N TYR A 201 -47.85 -10.70 -21.98
CA TYR A 201 -48.68 -10.08 -23.01
C TYR A 201 -49.08 -11.09 -24.11
N LYS A 202 -48.14 -11.91 -24.60
CA LYS A 202 -48.44 -12.92 -25.62
C LYS A 202 -49.44 -13.97 -25.10
N VAL A 203 -49.32 -14.41 -23.84
CA VAL A 203 -50.27 -15.33 -23.21
C VAL A 203 -51.66 -14.71 -23.02
N TYR A 204 -51.71 -13.43 -22.64
CA TYR A 204 -52.98 -12.71 -22.53
C TYR A 204 -53.67 -12.56 -23.89
N ALA A 205 -52.93 -12.15 -24.92
CA ALA A 205 -53.46 -11.98 -26.26
C ALA A 205 -53.97 -13.30 -26.86
N SER A 206 -53.27 -14.43 -26.64
CA SER A 206 -53.75 -15.74 -27.10
C SER A 206 -55.05 -16.13 -26.40
N ARG A 207 -55.17 -15.91 -25.09
CA ARG A 207 -56.41 -16.19 -24.34
C ARG A 207 -57.57 -15.36 -24.86
N LYS A 208 -57.37 -14.04 -25.06
CA LYS A 208 -58.43 -13.16 -25.59
C LYS A 208 -58.96 -13.62 -26.95
N ASN A 209 -58.08 -14.09 -27.83
CA ASN A 209 -58.46 -14.55 -29.17
C ASN A 209 -59.17 -15.92 -29.17
N THR A 210 -59.13 -16.68 -28.07
CA THR A 210 -59.80 -18.00 -27.96
C THR A 210 -61.17 -17.91 -27.27
N SER A 211 -61.52 -16.74 -26.72
CA SER A 211 -62.77 -16.49 -25.99
C SER A 211 -63.89 -15.89 -26.84
N SER A 212 -63.72 -15.80 -28.17
CA SER A 212 -64.74 -15.39 -29.14
C SER A 212 -65.17 -16.58 -29.99
#